data_AF-A0A833U5R6-F1
#
_entry.id   AF-A0A833U5R6-F1
#
_cell.length_a   1.000
_cell.length_b   1.000
_cell.length_c   1.000
_cell.angle_alpha   90.00
_cell.angle_beta   90.00
_cell.angle_gamma   90.00
#
_symmetry.space_group_name_H-M   'P 1'
#
loop_
_entity.id
_entity.type
_entity.pdbx_description
1 polymer ?
#
loop_
_entity_poly.entity_id
_entity_poly.type
_entity_poly.pdbx_seq_one_letter_code
_entity_poly.pdbx_strand_id
1 'polypeptide(L)'
;MQNLQPKIKAIQQRYAGNQERIQLETSRLYKQAGVNPLAGCFPTLATIPVWIGLYQALSNVANEGLLTEGFFWIPSLGGPTSIAARQSGSGVSWLFPFVDGHPPLGWNDTAAYLVLPVLLVVSQYVSMELMKPPQTDDPSQKNTLLVLKFLPLMIGYFSLSVPSGLSIYWFTNNVLSTAQQVWLRKLGGAKPVVAENAGGIITAGRAKRSASQPVQPGERFRQLKEGENKKKLSKALPTEDVQNLASTSDSEDDPDEETKDKGEEALEEAYAPSSGKDVPNYPRPRRSKRSKRKRAA
;
A
#
# COMPACT_ATOMS: atom_id res chain seq x y z
N MET A 1 -13.80 -4.36 4.53
CA MET A 1 -13.85 -3.16 5.39
C MET A 1 -15.18 -2.99 6.11
N GLN A 2 -16.33 -2.85 5.43
CA GLN A 2 -17.63 -2.53 6.06
C GLN A 2 -17.95 -3.37 7.32
N ASN A 3 -17.81 -4.71 7.28
CA ASN A 3 -18.06 -5.60 8.43
C ASN A 3 -17.19 -5.32 9.68
N LEU A 4 -16.11 -4.55 9.57
CA LEU A 4 -15.26 -4.15 10.72
C LEU A 4 -15.70 -2.83 11.35
N GLN A 5 -16.49 -1.99 10.67
CA GLN A 5 -16.95 -0.69 11.18
C GLN A 5 -17.60 -0.76 12.58
N PRO A 6 -18.51 -1.71 12.92
CA PRO A 6 -19.06 -1.79 14.26
C PRO A 6 -18.00 -2.16 15.32
N LYS A 7 -17.00 -2.98 14.96
CA LYS A 7 -15.87 -3.31 15.87
C LYS A 7 -14.96 -2.10 16.08
N ILE A 8 -14.74 -1.28 15.05
CA ILE A 8 -13.96 -0.02 15.16
C ILE A 8 -14.69 0.99 16.05
N LYS A 9 -16.02 1.18 15.89
CA LYS A 9 -16.84 2.01 16.77
C LYS A 9 -16.74 1.58 18.25
N ALA A 10 -16.80 0.27 18.51
CA ALA A 10 -16.64 -0.26 19.87
C ALA A 10 -15.25 0.02 20.47
N ILE A 11 -14.18 0.07 19.65
CA ILE A 11 -12.83 0.48 20.10
C ILE A 11 -12.80 1.99 20.39
N GLN A 12 -13.36 2.82 19.51
CA GLN A 12 -13.41 4.28 19.68
C GLN A 12 -14.18 4.67 20.95
N GLN A 13 -15.30 4.02 21.25
CA GLN A 13 -16.08 4.23 22.47
C GLN A 13 -15.34 3.76 23.73
N ARG A 14 -14.66 2.61 23.69
CA ARG A 14 -13.91 2.06 24.84
C ARG A 14 -12.66 2.84 25.21
N TYR A 15 -12.05 3.54 24.26
CA TYR A 15 -10.82 4.32 24.46
C TYR A 15 -11.03 5.82 24.15
N ALA A 16 -12.25 6.32 24.32
CA ALA A 16 -12.58 7.73 24.16
C ALA A 16 -11.61 8.62 24.98
N GLY A 17 -11.07 9.65 24.33
CA GLY A 17 -10.03 10.52 24.89
C GLY A 17 -8.58 10.03 24.70
N ASN A 18 -8.33 8.77 24.34
CA ASN A 18 -6.97 8.26 24.10
C ASN A 18 -6.77 7.80 22.64
N GLN A 19 -6.35 8.76 21.80
CA GLN A 19 -6.15 8.53 20.36
C GLN A 19 -5.05 7.50 20.04
N GLU A 20 -4.00 7.40 20.86
CA GLU A 20 -2.93 6.41 20.66
C GLU A 20 -3.45 4.98 20.85
N ARG A 21 -4.25 4.74 21.91
CA ARG A 21 -4.87 3.45 22.17
C ARG A 21 -5.91 3.09 21.11
N ILE A 22 -6.71 4.05 20.65
CA ILE A 22 -7.65 3.85 19.53
C ILE A 22 -6.88 3.37 18.28
N GLN A 23 -5.80 4.07 17.90
CA GLN A 23 -4.98 3.69 16.74
C GLN A 23 -4.32 2.32 16.91
N LEU A 24 -3.75 2.04 18.09
CA LEU A 24 -3.08 0.77 18.38
C LEU A 24 -4.03 -0.43 18.29
N GLU A 25 -5.16 -0.39 18.98
CA GLU A 25 -6.12 -1.52 18.97
C GLU A 25 -6.82 -1.65 17.60
N THR A 26 -7.06 -0.54 16.89
CA THR A 26 -7.57 -0.56 15.50
C THR A 26 -6.56 -1.22 14.55
N SER A 27 -5.26 -0.94 14.69
CA SER A 27 -4.21 -1.60 13.88
C SER A 27 -4.11 -3.10 14.16
N ARG A 28 -4.33 -3.53 15.41
CA ARG A 28 -4.40 -4.96 15.79
C ARG A 28 -5.63 -5.63 15.21
N LEU A 29 -6.80 -4.98 15.23
CA LEU A 29 -8.02 -5.48 14.62
C LEU A 29 -7.84 -5.73 13.11
N TYR A 30 -7.20 -4.80 12.38
CA TYR A 30 -6.92 -4.99 10.95
C TYR A 30 -5.97 -6.18 10.70
N LYS A 31 -4.89 -6.32 11.49
CA LYS A 31 -3.97 -7.45 11.40
C LYS A 31 -4.65 -8.79 11.72
N GLN A 32 -5.48 -8.84 12.77
CA GLN A 32 -6.25 -10.04 13.15
C GLN A 32 -7.33 -10.42 12.13
N ALA A 33 -7.91 -9.43 11.43
CA ALA A 33 -8.89 -9.66 10.38
C ALA A 33 -8.26 -9.97 9.01
N GLY A 34 -6.93 -9.96 8.87
CA GLY A 34 -6.22 -10.15 7.61
C GLY A 34 -6.42 -9.03 6.59
N VAL A 35 -6.91 -7.86 7.01
CA VAL A 35 -7.27 -6.75 6.10
C VAL A 35 -6.14 -5.73 6.02
N ASN A 36 -5.52 -5.60 4.85
CA ASN A 36 -4.55 -4.55 4.58
C ASN A 36 -5.26 -3.19 4.35
N PRO A 37 -5.06 -2.16 5.20
CA PRO A 37 -5.67 -0.84 4.97
C PRO A 37 -5.13 -0.14 3.72
N LEU A 38 -3.92 -0.46 3.26
CA LEU A 38 -3.30 0.13 2.07
C LEU A 38 -3.83 -0.49 0.76
N ALA A 39 -4.62 -1.57 0.81
CA ALA A 39 -5.26 -2.11 -0.40
C ALA A 39 -6.19 -1.09 -1.07
N GLY A 40 -6.70 -0.10 -0.34
CA GLY A 40 -7.51 0.99 -0.87
C GLY A 40 -6.73 2.02 -1.72
N CYS A 41 -5.41 2.17 -1.54
CA CYS A 41 -4.60 3.10 -2.35
C CYS A 41 -3.81 2.41 -3.48
N PHE A 42 -3.83 1.08 -3.56
CA PHE A 42 -3.22 0.34 -4.67
C PHE A 42 -3.79 0.74 -6.05
N PRO A 43 -5.12 0.88 -6.26
CA PRO A 43 -5.66 1.34 -7.54
C PRO A 43 -5.16 2.74 -7.92
N THR A 44 -5.16 3.69 -6.97
CA THR A 44 -4.68 5.05 -7.22
C THR A 44 -3.20 5.12 -7.59
N LEU A 45 -2.37 4.24 -7.00
CA LEU A 45 -0.95 4.14 -7.37
C LEU A 45 -0.76 3.58 -8.79
N ALA A 46 -1.57 2.60 -9.20
CA ALA A 46 -1.54 2.04 -10.55
C ALA A 46 -2.03 3.03 -11.63
N THR A 47 -2.94 3.95 -11.30
CA THR A 47 -3.43 4.96 -12.25
C THR A 47 -2.43 6.10 -12.52
N ILE A 48 -1.57 6.46 -11.57
CA ILE A 48 -0.67 7.62 -11.69
C ILE A 48 0.24 7.55 -12.93
N PRO A 49 0.96 6.45 -13.25
CA PRO A 49 1.79 6.38 -14.45
C PRO A 49 1.02 6.56 -15.76
N VAL A 50 -0.21 6.03 -15.84
CA VAL A 50 -1.08 6.16 -17.01
C VAL A 50 -1.51 7.63 -17.19
N TRP A 51 -1.88 8.30 -16.10
CA TRP A 51 -2.22 9.72 -16.12
C TRP A 51 -1.03 10.60 -16.54
N ILE A 52 0.17 10.34 -16.01
CA ILE A 52 1.39 11.09 -16.37
C ILE A 52 1.72 10.91 -17.86
N GLY A 53 1.71 9.66 -18.35
CA GLY A 53 1.98 9.37 -19.76
C GLY A 53 0.99 10.07 -20.71
N LEU A 54 -0.31 10.02 -20.38
CA LEU A 54 -1.34 10.68 -21.18
C LEU A 54 -1.28 12.21 -21.08
N TYR A 55 -1.05 12.78 -19.89
CA TYR A 55 -0.84 14.22 -19.71
C TYR A 55 0.32 14.72 -20.57
N GLN A 56 1.46 14.02 -20.57
CA GLN A 56 2.64 14.45 -21.31
C GLN A 56 2.45 14.28 -22.83
N ALA A 57 1.87 13.16 -23.28
CA ALA A 57 1.58 12.93 -24.69
C ALA A 57 0.61 14.00 -25.25
N LEU A 58 -0.55 14.20 -24.59
CA LEU A 58 -1.53 15.20 -25.04
C LEU A 58 -0.99 16.63 -24.94
N SER A 59 -0.17 16.94 -23.94
CA SER A 59 0.42 18.28 -23.82
C SER A 59 1.44 18.56 -24.92
N ASN A 60 2.27 17.58 -25.30
CA ASN A 60 3.23 17.73 -26.40
C ASN A 60 2.50 17.93 -27.74
N VAL A 61 1.56 17.04 -28.07
CA VAL A 61 0.79 17.08 -29.33
C VAL A 61 -0.12 18.33 -29.40
N ALA A 62 -0.58 18.86 -28.27
CA ALA A 62 -1.23 20.17 -28.19
C ALA A 62 -0.29 21.34 -28.52
N ASN A 63 0.95 21.31 -28.00
CA ASN A 63 1.96 22.33 -28.28
C ASN A 63 2.43 22.31 -29.75
N GLU A 64 2.38 21.16 -30.41
CA GLU A 64 2.64 20.99 -31.85
C GLU A 64 1.48 21.48 -32.75
N GLY A 65 0.37 21.94 -32.16
CA GLY A 65 -0.81 22.44 -32.90
C GLY A 65 -1.71 21.35 -33.49
N LEU A 66 -1.37 20.08 -33.30
CA LEU A 66 -2.05 18.92 -33.91
C LEU A 66 -3.41 18.60 -33.25
N LEU A 67 -3.70 19.14 -32.06
CA LEU A 67 -5.00 19.02 -31.39
C LEU A 67 -5.91 20.23 -31.63
N THR A 68 -5.82 20.87 -32.80
CA THR A 68 -6.65 22.01 -33.21
C THR A 68 -8.07 21.63 -33.61
N GLU A 69 -8.33 20.35 -33.93
CA GLU A 69 -9.69 19.86 -34.21
C GLU A 69 -10.58 19.86 -32.96
N GLY A 70 -11.84 20.25 -33.15
CA GLY A 70 -12.86 20.27 -32.10
C GLY A 70 -13.57 18.92 -31.93
N PHE A 71 -14.12 18.68 -30.74
CA PHE A 71 -14.80 17.43 -30.40
C PHE A 71 -16.12 17.69 -29.67
N PHE A 72 -17.24 17.32 -30.30
CA PHE A 72 -18.59 17.74 -29.92
C PHE A 72 -18.70 19.27 -29.74
N TRP A 73 -18.80 19.75 -28.49
CA TRP A 73 -18.88 21.17 -28.14
C TRP A 73 -17.52 21.78 -27.79
N ILE A 74 -16.44 20.99 -27.73
CA ILE A 74 -15.12 21.46 -27.30
C ILE A 74 -14.39 22.02 -28.54
N PRO A 75 -13.95 23.30 -28.57
CA PRO A 75 -13.36 23.89 -29.77
C PRO A 75 -12.00 23.28 -30.20
N SER A 76 -11.20 22.79 -29.24
CA SER A 76 -9.93 22.09 -29.48
C SER A 76 -9.61 21.13 -28.34
N LEU A 77 -9.01 19.97 -28.65
CA LEU A 77 -8.57 18.98 -27.66
C LEU A 77 -7.26 19.35 -26.91
N GLY A 78 -6.51 20.34 -27.40
CA GLY A 78 -5.28 20.84 -26.76
C GLY A 78 -5.51 22.04 -25.83
N GLY A 79 -6.48 22.88 -26.18
CA GLY A 79 -6.85 24.09 -25.44
C GLY A 79 -7.61 23.83 -24.14
N PRO A 80 -8.10 24.89 -23.47
CA PRO A 80 -7.89 26.32 -23.77
C PRO A 80 -6.54 26.86 -23.25
N THR A 81 -5.76 26.05 -22.54
CA THR A 81 -4.54 26.46 -21.82
C THR A 81 -3.28 25.87 -22.46
N SER A 82 -2.10 26.46 -22.23
CA SER A 82 -0.82 26.09 -22.87
C SER A 82 0.19 25.55 -21.86
N ILE A 83 1.21 24.78 -22.28
CA ILE A 83 2.21 24.25 -21.32
C ILE A 83 2.86 25.37 -20.49
N ALA A 84 3.20 26.51 -21.10
CA ALA A 84 3.78 27.66 -20.39
C ALA A 84 2.81 28.26 -19.35
N ALA A 85 1.52 28.36 -19.66
CA ALA A 85 0.50 28.81 -18.71
C ALA A 85 0.37 27.83 -17.53
N ARG A 86 0.32 26.52 -17.81
CA ARG A 86 0.23 25.46 -16.80
C ARG A 86 1.45 25.45 -15.86
N GLN A 87 2.66 25.51 -16.41
CA GLN A 87 3.92 25.47 -15.64
C GLN A 87 4.15 26.74 -14.78
N SER A 88 3.68 27.90 -15.23
CA SER A 88 3.75 29.17 -14.47
C SER A 88 2.64 29.33 -13.41
N GLY A 89 1.75 28.34 -13.25
CA GLY A 89 0.58 28.43 -12.38
C GLY A 89 -0.56 29.30 -12.94
N SER A 90 -0.37 29.94 -14.10
CA SER A 90 -1.39 30.73 -14.80
C SER A 90 -2.33 29.88 -15.66
N GLY A 91 -2.56 28.61 -15.30
CA GLY A 91 -3.30 27.63 -16.10
C GLY A 91 -4.73 28.03 -16.47
N VAL A 92 -5.32 28.97 -15.73
CA VAL A 92 -6.68 29.54 -15.93
C VAL A 92 -6.69 30.93 -16.60
N SER A 93 -5.58 31.37 -17.21
CA SER A 93 -5.44 32.68 -17.87
C SER A 93 -6.37 32.89 -19.07
N TRP A 94 -6.94 31.81 -19.61
CA TRP A 94 -8.00 31.83 -20.62
C TRP A 94 -9.36 32.30 -20.10
N LEU A 95 -9.52 32.39 -18.77
CA LEU A 95 -10.73 32.85 -18.08
C LEU A 95 -10.53 34.23 -17.42
N PHE A 96 -9.31 34.57 -16.99
CA PHE A 96 -8.98 35.84 -16.30
C PHE A 96 -7.62 36.39 -16.74
N PRO A 97 -7.44 37.74 -16.81
CA PRO A 97 -8.38 38.79 -16.43
C PRO A 97 -9.51 38.98 -17.44
N PHE A 98 -10.62 39.59 -17.01
CA PHE A 98 -11.66 40.05 -17.92
C PHE A 98 -11.23 41.37 -18.55
N VAL A 99 -11.44 41.52 -19.86
CA VAL A 99 -11.20 42.75 -20.63
C VAL A 99 -12.50 43.06 -21.36
N ASP A 100 -12.91 44.33 -21.39
CA ASP A 100 -14.13 44.82 -22.08
C ASP A 100 -15.42 44.01 -21.80
N GLY A 101 -15.53 43.46 -20.58
CA GLY A 101 -16.69 42.69 -20.12
C GLY A 101 -16.70 41.21 -20.54
N HIS A 102 -15.62 40.68 -21.10
CA HIS A 102 -15.50 39.28 -21.48
C HIS A 102 -14.16 38.63 -21.05
N PRO A 103 -14.12 37.29 -20.92
CA PRO A 103 -12.87 36.55 -20.77
C PRO A 103 -11.99 36.65 -22.04
N PRO A 104 -10.67 36.36 -21.98
CA PRO A 104 -9.76 36.53 -23.12
C PRO A 104 -10.10 35.71 -24.39
N LEU A 105 -10.82 34.60 -24.27
CA LEU A 105 -11.31 33.82 -25.43
C LEU A 105 -12.69 34.27 -25.94
N GLY A 106 -13.31 35.27 -25.30
CA GLY A 106 -14.71 35.64 -25.56
C GLY A 106 -15.71 34.61 -25.00
N TRP A 107 -16.97 35.04 -24.89
CA TRP A 107 -18.00 34.27 -24.16
C TRP A 107 -18.34 32.91 -24.79
N ASN A 108 -18.31 32.79 -26.12
CA ASN A 108 -18.68 31.55 -26.82
C ASN A 108 -17.70 30.41 -26.49
N ASP A 109 -16.42 30.63 -26.76
CA ASP A 109 -15.37 29.64 -26.55
C ASP A 109 -15.16 29.36 -25.05
N THR A 110 -15.16 30.40 -24.20
CA THR A 110 -15.09 30.18 -22.75
C THR A 110 -16.26 29.34 -22.23
N ALA A 111 -17.49 29.58 -22.68
CA ALA A 111 -18.63 28.75 -22.29
C ALA A 111 -18.46 27.30 -22.79
N ALA A 112 -18.05 27.13 -24.05
CA ALA A 112 -17.79 25.82 -24.65
C ALA A 112 -16.74 25.01 -23.88
N TYR A 113 -15.63 25.63 -23.48
CA TYR A 113 -14.61 24.99 -22.64
C TYR A 113 -15.08 24.74 -21.20
N LEU A 114 -15.95 25.58 -20.62
CA LEU A 114 -16.46 25.41 -19.25
C LEU A 114 -17.48 24.27 -19.09
N VAL A 115 -18.17 23.86 -20.15
CA VAL A 115 -19.13 22.73 -20.10
C VAL A 115 -18.46 21.44 -19.59
N LEU A 116 -17.25 21.12 -20.05
CA LEU A 116 -16.56 19.87 -19.69
C LEU A 116 -16.15 19.81 -18.18
N PRO A 117 -15.51 20.84 -17.59
CA PRO A 117 -15.32 20.97 -16.15
C PRO A 117 -16.61 20.84 -15.33
N VAL A 118 -17.72 21.44 -15.78
CA VAL A 118 -19.02 21.33 -15.08
C VAL A 118 -19.56 19.90 -15.14
N LEU A 119 -19.52 19.25 -16.31
CA LEU A 119 -19.90 17.84 -16.46
C LEU A 119 -19.00 16.90 -15.63
N LEU A 120 -17.70 17.18 -15.52
CA LEU A 120 -16.77 16.48 -14.63
C LEU A 120 -17.17 16.60 -13.16
N VAL A 121 -17.44 17.82 -12.66
CA VAL A 121 -17.90 18.06 -11.29
C VAL A 121 -19.20 17.31 -11.02
N VAL A 122 -20.19 17.41 -11.91
CA VAL A 122 -21.50 16.76 -11.77
C VAL A 122 -21.37 15.23 -11.79
N SER A 123 -20.64 14.66 -12.76
CA SER A 123 -20.41 13.21 -12.82
C SER A 123 -19.67 12.69 -11.59
N GLN A 124 -18.62 13.40 -11.15
CA GLN A 124 -17.83 13.00 -9.99
C GLN A 124 -18.63 13.14 -8.68
N TYR A 125 -19.51 14.13 -8.57
CA TYR A 125 -20.45 14.29 -7.45
C TYR A 125 -21.49 13.15 -7.43
N VAL A 126 -22.15 12.86 -8.55
CA VAL A 126 -23.12 11.76 -8.68
C VAL A 126 -22.46 10.42 -8.38
N SER A 127 -21.26 10.17 -8.89
CA SER A 127 -20.45 8.99 -8.59
C SER A 127 -20.24 8.82 -7.08
N MET A 128 -19.85 9.89 -6.38
CA MET A 128 -19.70 9.87 -4.91
C MET A 128 -21.02 9.68 -4.18
N GLU A 129 -22.11 10.30 -4.65
CA GLU A 129 -23.46 10.18 -4.06
C GLU A 129 -23.93 8.72 -4.05
N LEU A 130 -23.84 8.02 -5.18
CA LEU A 130 -24.19 6.60 -5.28
C LEU A 130 -23.31 5.71 -4.40
N MET A 131 -22.08 6.13 -4.08
CA MET A 131 -21.04 5.32 -3.44
C MET A 131 -20.77 5.68 -1.97
N LYS A 132 -21.56 6.59 -1.38
CA LYS A 132 -21.39 7.05 0.00
C LYS A 132 -21.23 5.87 0.98
N PRO A 133 -20.16 5.82 1.78
CA PRO A 133 -20.11 4.93 2.94
C PRO A 133 -21.16 5.35 3.99
N PRO A 134 -21.62 4.43 4.85
CA PRO A 134 -22.57 4.76 5.92
C PRO A 134 -22.00 5.87 6.82
N GLN A 135 -22.84 6.85 7.15
CA GLN A 135 -22.41 8.10 7.79
C GLN A 135 -21.81 7.88 9.18
N THR A 136 -20.54 8.24 9.33
CA THR A 136 -19.75 8.31 10.57
C THR A 136 -20.06 9.54 11.44
N ASP A 137 -20.69 9.41 12.60
CA ASP A 137 -20.94 10.53 13.52
C ASP A 137 -19.68 11.04 14.24
N ASP A 138 -18.59 10.28 14.19
CA ASP A 138 -17.30 10.65 14.77
C ASP A 138 -16.79 12.00 14.21
N PRO A 139 -16.33 12.94 15.06
CA PRO A 139 -15.77 14.21 14.60
C PRO A 139 -14.61 14.06 13.59
N SER A 140 -13.79 13.02 13.73
CA SER A 140 -12.71 12.73 12.78
C SER A 140 -13.21 12.32 11.39
N GLN A 141 -14.33 11.59 11.31
CA GLN A 141 -14.93 11.18 10.03
C GLN A 141 -15.67 12.33 9.34
N LYS A 142 -16.21 13.28 10.11
CA LYS A 142 -16.82 14.51 9.58
C LYS A 142 -15.81 15.34 8.76
N ASN A 143 -14.55 15.42 9.20
CA ASN A 143 -13.48 16.06 8.42
C ASN A 143 -13.17 15.31 7.11
N THR A 144 -13.10 13.97 7.13
CA THR A 144 -12.93 13.17 5.90
C THR A 144 -14.09 13.36 4.92
N LEU A 145 -15.33 13.44 5.42
CA LEU A 145 -16.51 13.68 4.60
C LEU A 145 -16.49 15.08 3.95
N LEU A 146 -16.00 16.10 4.65
CA LEU A 146 -15.81 17.44 4.08
C LEU A 146 -14.83 17.41 2.91
N VAL A 147 -13.66 16.77 3.08
CA VAL A 147 -12.68 16.59 1.99
C VAL A 147 -13.33 15.88 0.79
N LEU A 148 -14.09 14.81 1.02
CA LEU A 148 -14.81 14.11 -0.05
C LEU A 148 -15.85 14.98 -0.76
N LYS A 149 -16.55 15.90 -0.06
CA LYS A 149 -17.51 16.83 -0.67
C LYS A 149 -16.85 17.91 -1.54
N PHE A 150 -15.64 18.36 -1.19
CA PHE A 150 -14.90 19.38 -1.96
C PHE A 150 -14.00 18.80 -3.06
N LEU A 151 -13.62 17.52 -2.98
CA LEU A 151 -12.77 16.85 -3.96
C LEU A 151 -13.30 16.93 -5.43
N PRO A 152 -14.61 16.79 -5.74
CA PRO A 152 -15.12 17.01 -7.10
C PRO A 152 -14.84 18.42 -7.62
N LEU A 153 -14.99 19.44 -6.78
CA LEU A 153 -14.74 20.85 -7.14
C LEU A 153 -13.25 21.13 -7.36
N MET A 154 -12.37 20.49 -6.56
CA MET A 154 -10.92 20.56 -6.75
C MET A 154 -10.49 19.92 -8.09
N ILE A 155 -11.09 18.79 -8.45
CA ILE A 155 -10.88 18.13 -9.76
C ILE A 155 -11.43 19.01 -10.89
N GLY A 156 -12.60 19.63 -10.69
CA GLY A 156 -13.16 20.63 -11.62
C GLY A 156 -12.20 21.79 -11.88
N TYR A 157 -11.66 22.42 -10.82
CA TYR A 157 -10.66 23.48 -10.93
C TYR A 157 -9.39 23.01 -11.65
N PHE A 158 -8.89 21.82 -11.31
CA PHE A 158 -7.72 21.23 -11.98
C PHE A 158 -7.99 20.97 -13.48
N SER A 159 -9.21 20.59 -13.85
CA SER A 159 -9.61 20.37 -15.25
C SER A 159 -9.60 21.65 -16.11
N LEU A 160 -9.62 22.84 -15.49
CA LEU A 160 -9.40 24.14 -16.16
C LEU A 160 -7.92 24.40 -16.50
N SER A 161 -7.00 23.64 -15.88
CA SER A 161 -5.54 23.85 -15.91
C SER A 161 -4.78 22.73 -16.63
N VAL A 162 -5.45 21.90 -17.43
CA VAL A 162 -4.88 20.79 -18.21
C VAL A 162 -5.44 20.81 -19.65
N PRO A 163 -4.95 20.00 -20.61
CA PRO A 163 -5.59 19.89 -21.92
C PRO A 163 -7.03 19.36 -21.80
N SER A 164 -7.97 19.91 -22.55
CA SER A 164 -9.35 19.43 -22.61
C SER A 164 -9.43 17.94 -22.99
N GLY A 165 -8.51 17.44 -23.84
CA GLY A 165 -8.33 16.02 -24.16
C GLY A 165 -8.04 15.13 -22.94
N LEU A 166 -7.34 15.65 -21.92
CA LEU A 166 -7.12 14.92 -20.67
C LEU A 166 -8.35 14.97 -19.76
N SER A 167 -9.04 16.11 -19.74
CA SER A 167 -10.29 16.29 -19.00
C SER A 167 -11.41 15.38 -19.54
N ILE A 168 -11.50 15.15 -20.86
CA ILE A 168 -12.49 14.23 -21.44
C ILE A 168 -12.11 12.75 -21.27
N TYR A 169 -10.82 12.41 -21.24
CA TYR A 169 -10.36 11.10 -20.77
C TYR A 169 -10.78 10.86 -19.31
N TRP A 170 -10.57 11.84 -18.42
CA TRP A 170 -11.00 11.74 -17.01
C TRP A 170 -12.52 11.55 -16.93
N PHE A 171 -13.29 12.34 -17.68
CA PHE A 171 -14.76 12.25 -17.71
C PHE A 171 -15.25 10.87 -18.15
N THR A 172 -14.78 10.39 -19.31
CA THR A 172 -15.19 9.08 -19.86
C THR A 172 -14.77 7.92 -18.94
N ASN A 173 -13.57 7.96 -18.38
CA ASN A 173 -13.11 6.97 -17.39
C ASN A 173 -13.92 7.01 -16.08
N ASN A 174 -14.28 8.21 -15.59
CA ASN A 174 -15.14 8.36 -14.40
C ASN A 174 -16.54 7.80 -14.63
N VAL A 175 -17.16 8.10 -15.78
CA VAL A 175 -18.48 7.57 -16.17
C VAL A 175 -18.42 6.04 -16.32
N LEU A 176 -17.42 5.50 -17.01
CA LEU A 176 -17.26 4.05 -17.22
C LEU A 176 -17.02 3.30 -15.89
N SER A 177 -16.11 3.79 -15.07
CA SER A 177 -15.83 3.23 -13.73
C SER A 177 -17.08 3.27 -12.83
N THR A 178 -17.85 4.36 -12.90
CA THR A 178 -19.12 4.51 -12.16
C THR A 178 -20.17 3.52 -12.65
N ALA A 179 -20.35 3.37 -13.96
CA ALA A 179 -21.27 2.40 -14.56
C ALA A 179 -20.89 0.95 -14.19
N GLN A 180 -19.60 0.59 -14.29
CA GLN A 180 -19.07 -0.70 -13.87
C GLN A 180 -19.35 -0.96 -12.38
N GLN A 181 -19.08 0.00 -11.50
CA GLN A 181 -19.29 -0.17 -10.06
C GLN A 181 -20.79 -0.24 -9.69
N VAL A 182 -21.68 0.43 -10.42
CA VAL A 182 -23.14 0.27 -10.28
C VAL A 182 -23.57 -1.13 -10.74
N TRP A 183 -23.05 -1.62 -11.86
CA TRP A 183 -23.35 -2.96 -12.39
C TRP A 183 -22.88 -4.06 -11.42
N LEU A 184 -21.63 -4.00 -10.95
CA LEU A 184 -21.08 -4.95 -9.98
C LEU A 184 -21.85 -4.97 -8.65
N ARG A 185 -22.44 -3.84 -8.23
CA ARG A 185 -23.33 -3.78 -7.06
C ARG A 185 -24.71 -4.37 -7.33
N LYS A 186 -25.29 -4.17 -8.53
CA LYS A 186 -26.52 -4.84 -8.96
C LYS A 186 -26.37 -6.37 -9.04
N LEU A 187 -25.20 -6.87 -9.41
CA LEU A 187 -24.89 -8.31 -9.48
C LEU A 187 -24.66 -8.98 -8.10
N GLY A 188 -24.97 -8.31 -6.99
CA GLY A 188 -24.84 -8.90 -5.64
C GLY A 188 -23.39 -9.16 -5.24
N GLY A 189 -22.51 -8.19 -5.53
CA GLY A 189 -21.06 -8.27 -5.40
C GLY A 189 -20.53 -9.04 -4.17
N ALA A 190 -19.49 -9.85 -4.44
CA ALA A 190 -18.99 -10.95 -3.59
C ALA A 190 -19.17 -10.76 -2.07
N LYS A 191 -19.98 -11.64 -1.47
CA LYS A 191 -20.13 -11.77 -0.01
C LYS A 191 -18.74 -11.94 0.62
N PRO A 192 -18.24 -10.98 1.42
CA PRO A 192 -16.87 -11.03 1.90
C PRO A 192 -16.72 -12.16 2.93
N VAL A 193 -15.89 -13.14 2.60
CA VAL A 193 -15.52 -14.24 3.51
C VAL A 193 -14.68 -13.67 4.66
N VAL A 194 -15.36 -13.21 5.69
CA VAL A 194 -14.75 -12.96 7.00
C VAL A 194 -14.41 -14.34 7.57
N ALA A 195 -13.12 -14.70 7.58
CA ALA A 195 -12.67 -15.96 8.16
C ALA A 195 -13.24 -16.13 9.58
N GLU A 196 -13.91 -17.26 9.85
CA GLU A 196 -14.73 -17.49 11.06
C GLU A 196 -13.97 -17.28 12.37
N ASN A 197 -12.64 -17.45 12.34
CA ASN A 197 -11.70 -17.12 13.40
C ASN A 197 -11.91 -15.70 14.00
N ALA A 198 -12.41 -14.74 13.21
CA ALA A 198 -12.74 -13.38 13.67
C ALA A 198 -14.01 -13.30 14.57
N GLY A 199 -14.79 -14.38 14.68
CA GLY A 199 -15.92 -14.51 15.60
C GLY A 199 -15.47 -14.86 17.02
N GLY A 200 -14.54 -15.81 17.18
CA GLY A 200 -14.02 -16.26 18.48
C GLY A 200 -13.36 -15.16 19.32
N ILE A 201 -12.90 -14.08 18.68
CA ILE A 201 -12.23 -12.94 19.33
C ILE A 201 -13.14 -12.22 20.34
N ILE A 202 -14.47 -12.28 20.19
CA ILE A 202 -15.41 -11.66 21.15
C ILE A 202 -15.31 -12.36 22.52
N THR A 203 -15.05 -13.67 22.54
CA THR A 203 -14.87 -14.45 23.77
C THR A 203 -13.57 -14.11 24.51
N ALA A 204 -12.53 -13.64 23.81
CA ALA A 204 -11.27 -13.22 24.44
C ALA A 204 -11.45 -12.00 25.39
N GLY A 205 -12.52 -11.21 25.20
CA GLY A 205 -12.91 -10.13 26.13
C GLY A 205 -13.58 -10.64 27.41
N ARG A 206 -14.14 -11.86 27.42
CA ARG A 206 -14.56 -12.54 28.65
C ARG A 206 -13.34 -13.18 29.27
N ALA A 207 -12.53 -12.36 29.96
CA ALA A 207 -11.37 -12.81 30.71
C ALA A 207 -11.72 -14.06 31.51
N LYS A 208 -11.16 -15.21 31.11
CA LYS A 208 -11.27 -16.45 31.86
C LYS A 208 -10.52 -16.23 33.17
N ARG A 209 -11.25 -15.77 34.20
CA ARG A 209 -10.84 -15.91 35.59
C ARG A 209 -10.67 -17.40 35.81
N SER A 210 -9.48 -17.91 35.51
CA SER A 210 -9.06 -19.21 36.01
C SER A 210 -9.16 -19.08 37.52
N ALA A 211 -10.15 -19.74 38.11
CA ALA A 211 -10.23 -19.81 39.55
C ALA A 211 -8.89 -20.37 40.02
N SER A 212 -8.13 -19.56 40.74
CA SER A 212 -6.84 -19.97 41.27
C SER A 212 -7.12 -21.04 42.32
N GLN A 213 -7.01 -22.31 41.92
CA GLN A 213 -6.98 -23.41 42.88
C GLN A 213 -5.87 -23.07 43.89
N PRO A 214 -6.19 -23.07 45.21
CA PRO A 214 -5.21 -22.71 46.23
C PRO A 214 -4.19 -23.85 46.33
N VAL A 215 -3.09 -23.74 45.57
CA VAL A 215 -1.97 -24.67 45.63
C VAL A 215 -1.38 -24.60 47.04
N GLN A 216 -1.58 -25.65 47.83
CA GLN A 216 -1.10 -25.69 49.20
C GLN A 216 0.44 -25.67 49.21
N PRO A 217 1.10 -24.81 50.02
CA PRO A 217 2.56 -24.74 50.07
C PRO A 217 3.20 -26.03 50.63
N GLY A 218 3.53 -26.97 49.75
CA GLY A 218 4.28 -28.19 50.13
C GLY A 218 4.30 -29.30 49.08
N GLU A 219 3.24 -29.48 48.30
CA GLU A 219 3.10 -30.63 47.38
C GLU A 219 4.21 -30.69 46.33
N ARG A 220 4.58 -29.54 45.76
CA ARG A 220 5.65 -29.45 44.75
C ARG A 220 7.02 -29.88 45.30
N PHE A 221 7.24 -29.80 46.61
CA PHE A 221 8.47 -30.25 47.27
C PHE A 221 8.43 -31.77 47.58
N ARG A 222 7.25 -32.31 47.93
CA ARG A 222 7.03 -33.77 48.04
C ARG A 222 7.28 -34.48 46.71
N GLN A 223 6.68 -34.00 45.62
CA GLN A 223 6.82 -34.59 44.28
C GLN A 223 8.28 -34.64 43.81
N LEU A 224 9.08 -33.59 44.09
CA LEU A 224 10.51 -33.59 43.80
C LEU A 224 11.28 -34.63 44.62
N LYS A 225 11.01 -34.72 45.94
CA LYS A 225 11.67 -35.67 46.85
C LYS A 225 11.34 -37.14 46.52
N GLU A 226 10.10 -37.41 46.10
CA GLU A 226 9.67 -38.73 45.61
C GLU A 226 10.32 -39.08 44.26
N GLY A 227 10.48 -38.12 43.36
CA GLY A 227 11.22 -38.27 42.11
C GLY A 227 12.70 -38.61 42.32
N GLU A 228 13.36 -37.96 43.29
CA GLU A 228 14.73 -38.31 43.68
C GLU A 228 14.84 -39.70 44.30
N ASN A 229 13.92 -40.07 45.20
CA ASN A 229 13.93 -41.40 45.81
C ASN A 229 13.72 -42.51 44.77
N LYS A 230 12.81 -42.33 43.79
CA LYS A 230 12.66 -43.28 42.67
C LYS A 230 13.94 -43.41 41.84
N LYS A 231 14.62 -42.29 41.53
CA LYS A 231 15.91 -42.31 40.81
C LYS A 231 17.07 -42.94 41.59
N LYS A 232 17.03 -42.93 42.92
CA LYS A 232 18.01 -43.63 43.78
C LYS A 232 17.71 -45.14 43.82
N LEU A 233 16.44 -45.51 43.94
CA LEU A 233 16.01 -46.92 43.95
C LEU A 233 16.33 -47.62 42.62
N SER A 234 16.12 -46.94 41.49
CA SER A 234 16.41 -47.46 40.15
C SER A 234 17.90 -47.55 39.79
N LYS A 235 18.81 -47.23 40.71
CA LYS A 235 20.27 -47.27 40.50
C LYS A 235 20.99 -48.30 41.39
N ALA A 236 20.25 -49.21 42.01
CA ALA A 236 20.73 -50.13 43.04
C ALA A 236 20.48 -51.63 42.72
N LEU A 237 20.25 -51.98 41.44
CA LEU A 237 20.06 -53.35 40.96
C LEU A 237 21.17 -53.69 39.94
N PRO A 238 21.95 -54.78 40.12
CA PRO A 238 23.06 -55.14 39.25
C PRO A 238 22.75 -56.26 38.23
N THR A 239 23.47 -56.25 37.10
CA THR A 239 23.82 -57.39 36.20
C THR A 239 22.65 -58.13 35.49
N GLU A 240 22.79 -58.84 34.35
CA GLU A 240 23.94 -59.35 33.58
C GLU A 240 23.83 -59.07 32.04
N ASP A 241 24.98 -59.11 31.35
CA ASP A 241 25.33 -59.47 29.96
C ASP A 241 24.35 -59.43 28.76
N VAL A 242 24.84 -58.91 27.62
CA VAL A 242 25.38 -59.69 26.46
C VAL A 242 26.07 -58.74 25.43
N GLN A 243 27.01 -59.25 24.62
CA GLN A 243 27.97 -58.48 23.79
C GLN A 243 27.64 -58.43 22.28
N ASN A 244 28.53 -57.73 21.54
CA ASN A 244 28.76 -57.72 20.07
C ASN A 244 27.87 -56.80 19.21
N LEU A 245 28.35 -56.22 18.08
CA LEU A 245 29.66 -56.33 17.39
C LEU A 245 30.14 -54.94 16.88
N ALA A 246 31.35 -54.82 16.32
CA ALA A 246 31.97 -53.54 15.92
C ALA A 246 32.80 -53.60 14.60
N SER A 247 33.00 -52.43 13.96
CA SER A 247 33.92 -52.17 12.80
C SER A 247 33.55 -52.90 11.49
N THR A 248 34.14 -52.70 10.28
CA THR A 248 35.28 -51.92 9.70
C THR A 248 34.82 -51.25 8.37
N SER A 249 35.33 -50.09 7.90
CA SER A 249 36.61 -49.72 7.22
C SER A 249 36.79 -50.17 5.74
N ASP A 250 37.01 -49.15 4.89
CA ASP A 250 37.82 -49.02 3.64
C ASP A 250 37.60 -49.84 2.35
N SER A 251 37.87 -49.12 1.23
CA SER A 251 38.51 -49.50 -0.07
C SER A 251 37.99 -50.70 -0.89
N GLU A 252 38.19 -50.79 -2.21
CA GLU A 252 38.45 -49.91 -3.37
C GLU A 252 38.14 -50.80 -4.61
N ASP A 253 37.87 -50.22 -5.80
CA ASP A 253 38.26 -50.76 -7.13
C ASP A 253 37.55 -50.00 -8.28
N ASP A 254 38.29 -49.84 -9.38
CA ASP A 254 37.95 -49.30 -10.71
C ASP A 254 38.39 -50.40 -11.74
N PRO A 255 38.54 -50.21 -13.07
CA PRO A 255 38.08 -49.16 -13.99
C PRO A 255 37.37 -49.75 -15.25
N ASP A 256 37.06 -48.94 -16.27
CA ASP A 256 37.66 -49.05 -17.63
C ASP A 256 36.94 -48.25 -18.74
N GLU A 257 37.76 -47.56 -19.56
CA GLU A 257 37.69 -47.17 -20.99
C GLU A 257 36.33 -47.03 -21.75
N GLU A 258 36.06 -46.01 -22.61
CA GLU A 258 36.72 -44.73 -22.94
C GLU A 258 35.60 -43.70 -23.38
N THR A 259 35.63 -42.74 -24.34
CA THR A 259 36.55 -42.40 -25.44
C THR A 259 36.61 -40.89 -25.75
N LYS A 260 37.80 -40.45 -26.21
CA LYS A 260 38.16 -39.28 -27.06
C LYS A 260 37.18 -38.93 -28.22
N ASP A 261 37.21 -37.75 -28.87
CA ASP A 261 38.15 -36.60 -28.77
C ASP A 261 37.55 -35.24 -29.25
N LYS A 262 38.24 -34.14 -28.87
CA LYS A 262 38.54 -32.83 -29.55
C LYS A 262 37.62 -32.19 -30.62
N GLY A 263 37.69 -30.87 -30.90
CA GLY A 263 38.64 -29.82 -30.47
C GLY A 263 38.06 -28.39 -30.69
N GLU A 264 38.64 -27.30 -30.16
CA GLU A 264 39.77 -26.51 -30.74
C GLU A 264 39.31 -25.63 -31.94
N GLU A 265 39.60 -24.33 -32.11
CA GLU A 265 40.44 -23.28 -31.47
C GLU A 265 39.61 -21.95 -31.36
N ALA A 266 39.87 -20.90 -30.57
CA ALA A 266 41.07 -20.25 -30.01
C ALA A 266 41.86 -19.30 -30.95
N LEU A 267 41.69 -17.97 -30.77
CA LEU A 267 42.73 -16.97 -31.09
C LEU A 267 42.46 -15.61 -30.40
N GLU A 268 43.54 -14.88 -30.09
CA GLU A 268 43.56 -13.63 -29.33
C GLU A 268 43.82 -12.38 -30.21
N GLU A 269 44.07 -11.27 -29.51
CA GLU A 269 44.69 -9.99 -29.91
C GLU A 269 43.76 -8.82 -30.29
N ALA A 270 44.07 -7.58 -29.89
CA ALA A 270 44.90 -7.07 -28.78
C ALA A 270 44.61 -5.57 -28.61
N TYR A 271 44.80 -5.00 -27.41
CA TYR A 271 45.46 -3.69 -27.20
C TYR A 271 45.64 -3.37 -25.70
N ALA A 272 46.70 -2.64 -25.36
CA ALA A 272 47.11 -2.33 -23.98
C ALA A 272 47.54 -0.82 -23.84
N PRO A 273 48.02 -0.29 -22.69
CA PRO A 273 47.34 0.86 -22.08
C PRO A 273 48.22 2.09 -21.77
N SER A 274 47.62 3.22 -21.36
CA SER A 274 48.28 4.19 -20.44
C SER A 274 47.32 5.26 -19.86
N SER A 275 47.71 5.81 -18.69
CA SER A 275 47.10 6.94 -17.95
C SER A 275 45.69 6.75 -17.34
N GLY A 276 45.35 7.29 -16.17
CA GLY A 276 46.21 7.84 -15.10
C GLY A 276 45.55 8.94 -14.26
N LYS A 277 45.38 8.71 -12.94
CA LYS A 277 44.85 9.64 -11.90
C LYS A 277 43.34 9.96 -12.00
N ASP A 278 42.62 10.29 -10.93
CA ASP A 278 42.85 10.18 -9.47
C ASP A 278 41.49 9.96 -8.77
N VAL A 279 41.46 9.34 -7.58
CA VAL A 279 40.21 9.05 -6.83
C VAL A 279 40.19 9.79 -5.47
N PRO A 280 39.19 10.64 -5.18
CA PRO A 280 39.13 11.39 -3.92
C PRO A 280 38.74 10.50 -2.73
N ASN A 281 39.50 10.62 -1.64
CA ASN A 281 39.41 9.76 -0.46
C ASN A 281 38.66 10.48 0.70
N TYR A 282 37.49 9.97 1.10
CA TYR A 282 36.67 10.55 2.17
C TYR A 282 36.88 9.85 3.54
N PRO A 283 37.25 10.58 4.61
CA PRO A 283 37.54 9.98 5.91
C PRO A 283 36.26 9.54 6.66
N ARG A 284 36.22 8.27 7.08
CA ARG A 284 35.15 7.73 7.94
C ARG A 284 35.32 8.18 9.41
N PRO A 285 34.31 8.75 10.07
CA PRO A 285 34.39 9.07 11.50
C PRO A 285 34.41 7.81 12.37
N ARG A 286 35.31 7.76 13.36
CA ARG A 286 35.47 6.61 14.29
C ARG A 286 34.31 6.53 15.29
N ARG A 287 33.71 5.34 15.43
CA ARG A 287 32.77 5.02 16.54
C ARG A 287 33.49 5.16 17.89
N SER A 288 32.99 6.04 18.76
CA SER A 288 33.44 6.15 20.15
C SER A 288 32.87 5.01 21.02
N LYS A 289 33.70 4.44 21.89
CA LYS A 289 33.29 3.36 22.82
C LYS A 289 32.54 3.96 24.01
N ARG A 290 31.21 3.82 24.07
CA ARG A 290 30.43 4.26 25.25
C ARG A 290 30.68 3.34 26.44
N SER A 291 31.04 3.92 27.58
CA SER A 291 31.48 3.20 28.79
C SER A 291 30.39 2.34 29.45
N LYS A 292 30.78 1.20 30.04
CA LYS A 292 29.95 0.40 30.95
C LYS A 292 29.87 1.10 32.31
N ARG A 293 28.69 1.55 32.76
CA ARG A 293 28.47 1.91 34.17
C ARG A 293 27.94 0.69 34.94
N LYS A 294 28.48 0.43 36.14
CA LYS A 294 28.19 -0.76 36.96
C LYS A 294 26.79 -0.70 37.62
N ARG A 295 26.30 -1.86 38.05
CA ARG A 295 25.27 -2.03 39.11
C ARG A 295 25.90 -1.93 40.51
N ALA A 296 25.02 -1.89 41.52
CA ALA A 296 25.27 -1.84 42.96
C ALA A 296 25.78 -0.47 43.48
N ALA A 297 25.46 -0.08 44.72
CA ALA A 297 24.56 -0.75 45.70
C ALA A 297 23.20 -0.05 45.76
#